data_AF-L9ZIP6-F1
#
_entry.id   AF-L9ZIP6-F1
#
_cell.length_a   1.000
_cell.length_b   1.000
_cell.length_c   1.000
_cell.angle_alpha   90.00
_cell.angle_beta   90.00
_cell.angle_gamma   90.00
#
_symmetry.space_group_name_H-M   'P 1'
#
loop_
_entity.id
_entity.type
_entity.pdbx_description
1 polymer ?
#
loop_
_entity_poly.entity_id
_entity_poly.type
_entity_poly.pdbx_seq_one_letter_code
_entity_poly.pdbx_strand_id
1 'polypeptide(L)'
;MVSTPSSRRAVFQRIAQTSYYNWPTYTDTPLYDRSSTGGLAEDVRILAGVWFEHDAHGSIWEFVCHWPLAYFRFETHDRYESSTRYELDTLFRVFVLKELHGWEHETVLREYLESHPELCECLALETFPDQSTLWRSWHMRFTDDLRETAQKVARTILIKAQNADVAVPREPERNLPYRGHDTTESDPNDQAILNKAGTITKHVSRVVFPAFSLERGEGCEIPENAYWGLQTYLGLRENLAANEGARSFIHESTRDRTPLGYGHRDQIRDIPIEQIREMYRQAVQQLINELAETEEFFRAGIVAIDITEDDPFTGDRTGHEDEIIGTKEKNDEYAYQWATVQLVGNAVPLVLDARPIRKGESRKEIVEDLLDSAEELVYVDNVLMDREFDSQHVLEMISQRGHSYVVPKRMQTSEKAQAKRLLQRDQDRYETDRELHLGKNEWHETTLIYRRKENSEHDDHRQYSVFMSTRGGSFLSEYGYLWEIESGYRSIKRFMAATTSTDFGLRFFYFAFACLLYSIWRAVDLLVQVELTGEYEHAPIVTADNTLTLLKKETGIG
;
A
#
# COMPACT_ATOMS: atom_id res chain seq x y z
N MET A 1 -4.99 -29.95 -14.78
CA MET A 1 -5.04 -30.26 -16.23
C MET A 1 -3.71 -29.86 -16.85
N VAL A 2 -3.26 -30.49 -17.94
CA VAL A 2 -1.97 -30.16 -18.58
C VAL A 2 -2.17 -28.98 -19.53
N SER A 3 -1.25 -28.02 -19.52
CA SER A 3 -1.29 -26.86 -20.41
C SER A 3 -1.33 -27.26 -21.90
N THR A 4 -2.19 -26.62 -22.70
CA THR A 4 -2.33 -26.86 -24.13
C THR A 4 -1.99 -25.60 -24.93
N PRO A 5 -1.64 -25.70 -26.22
CA PRO A 5 -1.49 -24.50 -27.07
C PRO A 5 -2.73 -23.59 -27.03
N SER A 6 -3.93 -24.18 -26.96
CA SER A 6 -5.19 -23.45 -26.89
C SER A 6 -5.37 -22.70 -25.56
N SER A 7 -5.06 -23.33 -24.41
CA SER A 7 -5.15 -22.66 -23.10
C SER A 7 -4.11 -21.57 -22.94
N ARG A 8 -2.91 -21.74 -23.50
CA ARG A 8 -1.88 -20.68 -23.54
C ARG A 8 -2.34 -19.49 -24.38
N ARG A 9 -2.90 -19.76 -25.55
CA ARG A 9 -3.45 -18.70 -26.41
C ARG A 9 -4.58 -17.95 -25.73
N ALA A 10 -5.44 -18.63 -24.97
CA ALA A 10 -6.50 -17.99 -24.19
C ALA A 10 -5.96 -17.00 -23.15
N VAL A 11 -4.89 -17.35 -22.43
CA VAL A 11 -4.20 -16.44 -21.49
C VAL A 11 -3.70 -15.18 -22.21
N PHE A 12 -2.92 -15.34 -23.28
CA PHE A 12 -2.37 -14.18 -24.01
C PHE A 12 -3.45 -13.34 -24.70
N GLN A 13 -4.53 -13.97 -25.19
CA GLN A 13 -5.69 -13.26 -25.73
C GLN A 13 -6.41 -12.45 -24.66
N ARG A 14 -6.61 -13.02 -23.47
CA ARG A 14 -7.20 -12.31 -22.34
C ARG A 14 -6.38 -11.06 -22.00
N ILE A 15 -5.06 -11.20 -21.91
CA ILE A 15 -4.16 -10.05 -21.67
C ILE A 15 -4.32 -8.99 -22.76
N ALA A 16 -4.18 -9.37 -24.04
CA ALA A 16 -4.25 -8.44 -25.17
C ALA A 16 -5.63 -7.77 -25.37
N GLN A 17 -6.72 -8.40 -24.92
CA GLN A 17 -8.08 -7.87 -25.04
C GLN A 17 -8.51 -7.01 -23.84
N THR A 18 -7.72 -7.02 -22.77
CA THR A 18 -8.06 -6.34 -21.52
C THR A 18 -7.33 -5.01 -21.48
N SER A 19 -8.07 -3.91 -21.57
CA SER A 19 -7.55 -2.56 -21.82
C SER A 19 -6.63 -1.98 -20.73
N TYR A 20 -6.54 -2.62 -19.56
CA TYR A 20 -5.68 -2.17 -18.46
C TYR A 20 -4.34 -2.93 -18.37
N TYR A 21 -4.12 -4.02 -19.13
CA TYR A 21 -2.81 -4.66 -19.19
C TYR A 21 -1.97 -4.01 -20.30
N ASN A 22 -0.99 -3.21 -19.90
CA ASN A 22 0.04 -2.70 -20.81
C ASN A 22 1.09 -3.79 -21.03
N TRP A 23 0.78 -4.76 -21.90
CA TRP A 23 1.68 -5.86 -22.23
C TRP A 23 1.85 -6.03 -23.75
N PRO A 24 3.09 -6.12 -24.26
CA PRO A 24 4.36 -6.00 -23.52
C PRO A 24 4.64 -4.56 -23.07
N THR A 25 5.16 -4.40 -21.86
CA THR A 25 5.26 -3.12 -21.15
C THR A 25 6.10 -2.07 -21.89
N TYR A 26 6.98 -2.52 -22.80
CA TYR A 26 7.88 -1.71 -23.64
C TYR A 26 7.24 -1.05 -24.87
N THR A 27 5.95 -1.32 -25.16
CA THR A 27 5.30 -0.81 -26.40
C THR A 27 4.48 0.46 -26.19
N ASP A 28 3.80 0.56 -25.05
CA ASP A 28 2.82 1.64 -24.80
C ASP A 28 3.22 2.58 -23.64
N THR A 29 4.22 2.20 -22.83
CA THR A 29 4.65 2.97 -21.65
C THR A 29 6.04 3.60 -21.89
N PRO A 30 6.24 4.91 -21.73
CA PRO A 30 7.56 5.55 -21.89
C PRO A 30 8.53 5.26 -20.72
N LEU A 31 8.09 4.48 -19.73
CA LEU A 31 8.85 4.17 -18.51
C LEU A 31 9.95 3.13 -18.74
N TYR A 32 9.76 2.19 -19.67
CA TYR A 32 10.68 1.07 -19.86
C TYR A 32 11.04 0.88 -21.34
N ASP A 33 12.34 0.84 -21.63
CA ASP A 33 12.83 0.34 -22.92
C ASP A 33 13.00 -1.18 -22.90
N ARG A 34 13.25 -1.80 -24.07
CA ARG A 34 13.36 -3.26 -24.19
C ARG A 34 14.57 -3.87 -23.46
N SER A 35 15.46 -3.06 -22.91
CA SER A 35 16.58 -3.50 -22.05
C SER A 35 16.31 -3.26 -20.57
N SER A 36 15.15 -2.72 -20.18
CA SER A 36 14.82 -2.48 -18.78
C SER A 36 14.41 -3.78 -18.07
N THR A 37 15.18 -4.15 -17.05
CA THR A 37 14.90 -5.24 -16.12
C THR A 37 13.61 -5.01 -15.33
N GLY A 38 13.30 -3.77 -14.97
CA GLY A 38 12.02 -3.38 -14.36
C GLY A 38 10.82 -3.69 -15.27
N GLY A 39 10.94 -3.40 -16.57
CA GLY A 39 9.93 -3.80 -17.56
C GLY A 39 9.78 -5.32 -17.71
N LEU A 40 10.86 -6.09 -17.56
CA LEU A 40 10.81 -7.56 -17.56
C LEU A 40 10.09 -8.11 -16.33
N ALA A 41 10.36 -7.55 -15.15
CA ALA A 41 9.67 -7.91 -13.92
C ALA A 41 8.16 -7.59 -14.02
N GLU A 42 7.80 -6.47 -14.62
CA GLU A 42 6.41 -6.05 -14.83
C GLU A 42 5.66 -6.95 -15.81
N ASP A 43 6.30 -7.30 -16.95
CA ASP A 43 5.76 -8.28 -17.89
C ASP A 43 5.46 -9.61 -17.19
N VAL A 44 6.39 -10.12 -16.38
CA VAL A 44 6.19 -11.35 -15.60
C VAL A 44 5.04 -11.20 -14.62
N ARG A 45 4.92 -10.06 -13.92
CA ARG A 45 3.84 -9.81 -12.95
C ARG A 45 2.46 -9.90 -13.60
N ILE A 46 2.30 -9.30 -14.77
CA ILE A 46 1.06 -9.34 -15.56
C ILE A 46 0.79 -10.76 -16.05
N LEU A 47 1.79 -11.37 -16.69
CA LEU A 47 1.69 -12.69 -17.28
C LEU A 47 1.37 -13.78 -16.24
N ALA A 48 2.08 -13.79 -15.12
CA ALA A 48 1.88 -14.74 -14.02
C ALA A 48 0.50 -14.59 -13.40
N GLY A 49 0.03 -13.35 -13.22
CA GLY A 49 -1.31 -13.08 -12.69
C GLY A 49 -2.41 -13.73 -13.53
N VAL A 50 -2.39 -13.51 -14.86
CA VAL A 50 -3.43 -14.06 -15.74
C VAL A 50 -3.23 -15.55 -16.01
N TRP A 51 -1.98 -16.02 -16.05
CA TRP A 51 -1.67 -17.43 -16.29
C TRP A 51 -2.20 -18.34 -15.19
N PHE A 52 -1.89 -18.05 -13.92
CA PHE A 52 -2.27 -18.93 -12.81
C PHE A 52 -3.77 -18.86 -12.46
N GLU A 53 -4.48 -17.79 -12.86
CA GLU A 53 -5.95 -17.72 -12.73
C GLU A 53 -6.71 -18.68 -13.65
N HIS A 54 -6.06 -19.22 -14.70
CA HIS A 54 -6.73 -20.03 -15.70
C HIS A 54 -6.59 -21.53 -15.36
N ASP A 55 -7.71 -22.23 -15.14
CA ASP A 55 -7.82 -23.61 -14.61
C ASP A 55 -6.90 -24.68 -15.26
N ALA A 56 -6.49 -24.47 -16.51
CA ALA A 56 -5.57 -25.35 -17.22
C ALA A 56 -4.08 -25.19 -16.84
N HIS A 57 -3.72 -24.21 -16.01
CA HIS A 57 -2.33 -23.80 -15.74
C HIS A 57 -1.99 -23.88 -14.24
N GLY A 58 -1.84 -25.10 -13.73
CA GLY A 58 -1.56 -25.37 -12.31
C GLY A 58 -0.09 -25.69 -12.03
N SER A 59 0.83 -25.11 -12.79
CA SER A 59 2.23 -25.56 -12.84
C SER A 59 3.17 -24.38 -13.04
N ILE A 60 4.05 -24.13 -12.05
CA ILE A 60 5.01 -23.02 -12.12
C ILE A 60 6.08 -23.26 -13.18
N TRP A 61 6.48 -24.52 -13.39
CA TRP A 61 7.49 -24.87 -14.38
C TRP A 61 6.95 -24.68 -15.80
N GLU A 62 5.66 -25.00 -16.04
CA GLU A 62 5.00 -24.71 -17.32
C GLU A 62 4.97 -23.20 -17.62
N PHE A 63 4.80 -22.35 -16.59
CA PHE A 63 4.88 -20.90 -16.76
C PHE A 63 6.30 -20.47 -17.16
N VAL A 64 7.32 -20.91 -16.42
CA VAL A 64 8.74 -20.62 -16.72
C VAL A 64 9.15 -21.13 -18.09
N CYS A 65 8.56 -22.20 -18.59
CA CYS A 65 8.78 -22.73 -19.91
C CYS A 65 8.19 -21.89 -21.05
N HIS A 66 7.07 -21.21 -20.81
CA HIS A 66 6.20 -20.74 -21.88
C HIS A 66 5.91 -19.25 -21.87
N TRP A 67 6.30 -18.50 -20.83
CA TRP A 67 6.18 -17.06 -20.92
C TRP A 67 7.08 -16.52 -22.05
N PRO A 68 6.62 -15.50 -22.79
CA PRO A 68 7.39 -14.91 -23.88
C PRO A 68 8.52 -14.00 -23.35
N LEU A 69 9.77 -14.36 -23.64
CA LEU A 69 10.96 -13.54 -23.36
C LEU A 69 11.42 -12.70 -24.55
N ALA A 70 10.85 -12.92 -25.74
CA ALA A 70 11.30 -12.30 -26.99
C ALA A 70 11.13 -10.76 -27.05
N TYR A 71 10.42 -10.16 -26.09
CA TYR A 71 10.22 -8.72 -26.01
C TYR A 71 11.36 -8.00 -25.27
N PHE A 72 12.11 -8.72 -24.44
CA PHE A 72 13.25 -8.23 -23.67
C PHE A 72 14.58 -8.52 -24.39
N ARG A 73 15.48 -7.54 -24.43
CA ARG A 73 16.80 -7.60 -25.05
C ARG A 73 17.84 -8.03 -24.03
N PHE A 74 18.14 -9.31 -24.00
CA PHE A 74 19.14 -9.86 -23.08
C PHE A 74 20.57 -9.43 -23.40
N GLU A 75 20.86 -8.95 -24.62
CA GLU A 75 22.21 -8.63 -25.06
C GLU A 75 22.85 -7.50 -24.23
N THR A 76 22.05 -6.60 -23.66
CA THR A 76 22.53 -5.53 -22.75
C THR A 76 22.95 -6.06 -21.37
N HIS A 77 22.56 -7.28 -21.04
CA HIS A 77 22.86 -7.96 -19.78
C HIS A 77 23.81 -9.15 -19.92
N ASP A 78 24.39 -9.33 -21.12
CA ASP A 78 25.43 -10.31 -21.38
C ASP A 78 26.81 -9.66 -21.22
N ARG A 79 27.55 -9.99 -20.16
CA ARG A 79 28.92 -9.52 -19.95
C ARG A 79 29.94 -10.21 -20.88
N TYR A 80 29.53 -11.21 -21.65
CA TYR A 80 30.42 -11.90 -22.58
C TYR A 80 30.35 -11.30 -23.98
N GLU A 81 31.51 -11.07 -24.62
CA GLU A 81 31.59 -10.49 -25.96
C GLU A 81 31.37 -11.51 -27.09
N SER A 82 31.46 -12.82 -26.78
CA SER A 82 31.40 -13.90 -27.77
C SER A 82 30.20 -14.82 -27.55
N SER A 83 29.56 -15.25 -28.63
CA SER A 83 28.48 -16.25 -28.60
C SER A 83 28.92 -17.51 -27.84
N THR A 84 28.14 -17.91 -26.85
CA THR A 84 28.36 -19.16 -26.12
C THR A 84 27.39 -20.24 -26.59
N ARG A 85 27.52 -21.45 -26.06
CA ARG A 85 26.65 -22.58 -26.42
C ARG A 85 25.18 -22.39 -26.01
N TYR A 86 24.93 -21.62 -24.95
CA TYR A 86 23.58 -21.43 -24.38
C TYR A 86 23.17 -19.97 -24.50
N GLU A 87 22.01 -19.73 -25.09
CA GLU A 87 21.42 -18.40 -25.18
C GLU A 87 21.05 -17.86 -23.79
N LEU A 88 21.10 -16.54 -23.64
CA LEU A 88 20.96 -15.89 -22.33
C LEU A 88 19.54 -16.01 -21.78
N ASP A 89 18.53 -15.97 -22.65
CA ASP A 89 17.12 -16.15 -22.28
C ASP A 89 16.85 -17.57 -21.73
N THR A 90 17.51 -18.56 -22.31
CA THR A 90 17.46 -19.96 -21.88
C THR A 90 18.11 -20.13 -20.51
N LEU A 91 19.30 -19.55 -20.32
CA LEU A 91 19.97 -19.54 -19.03
C LEU A 91 19.15 -18.77 -17.97
N PHE A 92 18.50 -17.68 -18.35
CA PHE A 92 17.66 -16.91 -17.44
C PHE A 92 16.50 -17.76 -16.91
N ARG A 93 15.80 -18.52 -17.76
CA ARG A 93 14.77 -19.49 -17.30
C ARG A 93 15.35 -20.53 -16.34
N VAL A 94 16.53 -21.06 -16.63
CA VAL A 94 17.23 -22.05 -15.76
C VAL A 94 17.53 -21.45 -14.38
N PHE A 95 17.98 -20.19 -14.32
CA PHE A 95 18.21 -19.52 -13.05
C PHE A 95 16.93 -19.11 -12.33
N VAL A 96 15.87 -18.73 -13.04
CA VAL A 96 14.58 -18.53 -12.38
C VAL A 96 14.09 -19.83 -11.74
N LEU A 97 14.27 -21.00 -12.39
CA LEU A 97 13.98 -22.30 -11.74
C LEU A 97 14.82 -22.50 -10.46
N LYS A 98 16.11 -22.17 -10.50
CA LYS A 98 16.97 -22.22 -9.30
C LYS A 98 16.41 -21.38 -8.16
N GLU A 99 16.02 -20.14 -8.44
CA GLU A 99 15.50 -19.18 -7.44
C GLU A 99 14.10 -19.56 -6.94
N LEU A 100 13.25 -20.13 -7.81
CA LEU A 100 11.93 -20.66 -7.43
C LEU A 100 12.05 -21.76 -6.37
N HIS A 101 13.04 -22.64 -6.52
CA HIS A 101 13.29 -23.72 -5.58
C HIS A 101 14.18 -23.33 -4.40
N GLY A 102 14.76 -22.12 -4.40
CA GLY A 102 15.64 -21.63 -3.33
C GLY A 102 16.97 -22.41 -3.24
N TRP A 103 17.48 -22.89 -4.37
CA TRP A 103 18.74 -23.64 -4.37
C TRP A 103 19.96 -22.71 -4.30
N GLU A 104 20.79 -22.90 -3.27
CA GLU A 104 22.02 -22.13 -3.08
C GLU A 104 23.13 -22.51 -4.08
N HIS A 105 23.16 -23.77 -4.54
CA HIS A 105 24.27 -24.30 -5.35
C HIS A 105 23.79 -24.90 -6.68
N GLU A 106 24.57 -24.68 -7.74
CA GLU A 106 24.27 -25.14 -9.10
C GLU A 106 24.24 -26.67 -9.23
N THR A 107 24.86 -27.40 -8.28
CA THR A 107 24.85 -28.86 -8.26
C THR A 107 23.42 -29.41 -8.17
N VAL A 108 22.59 -28.83 -7.29
CA VAL A 108 21.20 -29.28 -7.10
C VAL A 108 20.36 -28.97 -8.33
N LEU A 109 20.56 -27.78 -8.92
CA LEU A 109 19.93 -27.40 -10.18
C LEU A 109 20.27 -28.39 -11.31
N ARG A 110 21.54 -28.79 -11.40
CA ARG A 110 21.99 -29.76 -12.40
C ARG A 110 21.36 -31.14 -12.20
N GLU A 111 21.39 -31.67 -10.98
CA GLU A 111 20.78 -32.97 -10.65
C GLU A 111 19.26 -32.95 -10.92
N TYR A 112 18.62 -31.81 -10.66
CA TYR A 112 17.21 -31.61 -10.95
C TYR A 112 16.92 -31.64 -12.45
N LEU A 113 17.73 -30.94 -13.27
CA LEU A 113 17.59 -30.98 -14.72
C LEU A 113 17.83 -32.40 -15.26
N GLU A 114 18.87 -33.11 -14.78
CA GLU A 114 19.18 -34.49 -15.17
C GLU A 114 18.04 -35.48 -14.84
N SER A 115 17.27 -35.22 -13.77
CA SER A 115 16.13 -36.06 -13.36
C SER A 115 14.80 -35.70 -14.02
N HIS A 116 14.72 -34.59 -14.78
CA HIS A 116 13.51 -34.08 -15.43
C HIS A 116 13.76 -33.76 -16.92
N PRO A 117 13.97 -34.78 -17.79
CA PRO A 117 14.32 -34.58 -19.19
C PRO A 117 13.28 -33.78 -19.99
N GLU A 118 12.00 -33.81 -19.59
CA GLU A 118 10.92 -33.00 -20.15
C GLU A 118 11.17 -31.48 -20.03
N LEU A 119 11.86 -31.02 -18.98
CA LEU A 119 12.23 -29.62 -18.83
C LEU A 119 13.30 -29.21 -19.85
N CYS A 120 14.18 -30.13 -20.25
CA CYS A 120 15.20 -29.85 -21.24
C CYS A 120 14.63 -29.70 -22.65
N GLU A 121 13.66 -30.57 -23.01
CA GLU A 121 12.91 -30.39 -24.26
C GLU A 121 12.17 -29.05 -24.27
N CYS A 122 11.56 -28.69 -23.13
CA CYS A 122 10.79 -27.47 -22.98
C CYS A 122 11.64 -26.18 -23.05
N LEU A 123 12.83 -26.20 -22.43
CA LEU A 123 13.80 -25.10 -22.44
C LEU A 123 14.70 -25.11 -23.69
N ALA A 124 14.46 -26.02 -24.64
CA ALA A 124 15.25 -26.19 -25.86
C ALA A 124 16.77 -26.40 -25.60
N LEU A 125 17.12 -27.10 -24.51
CA LEU A 125 18.51 -27.42 -24.17
C LEU A 125 18.98 -28.65 -24.95
N GLU A 126 19.95 -28.49 -25.86
CA GLU A 126 20.54 -29.62 -26.60
C GLU A 126 21.33 -30.58 -25.70
N THR A 127 21.99 -30.05 -24.67
CA THR A 127 22.68 -30.82 -23.61
C THR A 127 22.63 -30.07 -22.29
N PHE A 128 22.71 -30.78 -21.16
CA PHE A 128 22.77 -30.17 -19.83
C PHE A 128 23.99 -29.25 -19.67
N PRO A 129 23.81 -28.00 -19.21
CA PRO A 129 24.93 -27.17 -18.78
C PRO A 129 25.63 -27.85 -17.60
N ASP A 130 26.96 -28.00 -17.67
CA ASP A 130 27.71 -28.50 -16.52
C ASP A 130 27.76 -27.45 -15.40
N GLN A 131 28.15 -27.88 -14.21
CA GLN A 131 28.22 -27.01 -13.03
C GLN A 131 29.11 -25.78 -13.27
N SER A 132 30.23 -25.94 -13.99
CA SER A 132 31.14 -24.83 -14.30
C SER A 132 30.49 -23.80 -15.23
N THR A 133 29.67 -24.26 -16.16
CA THR A 133 28.91 -23.42 -17.10
C THR A 133 27.82 -22.64 -16.37
N LEU A 134 27.06 -23.28 -15.49
CA LEU A 134 26.05 -22.60 -14.66
C LEU A 134 26.72 -21.54 -13.76
N TRP A 135 27.76 -21.93 -13.03
CA TRP A 135 28.44 -21.01 -12.12
C TRP A 135 29.01 -19.78 -12.86
N ARG A 136 29.69 -19.99 -14.00
CA ARG A 136 30.20 -18.87 -14.82
C ARG A 136 29.07 -18.02 -15.39
N SER A 137 27.95 -18.63 -15.79
CA SER A 137 26.82 -17.89 -16.34
C SER A 137 26.20 -16.96 -15.29
N TRP A 138 25.98 -17.45 -14.07
CA TRP A 138 25.43 -16.64 -12.98
C TRP A 138 26.42 -15.58 -12.50
N HIS A 139 27.64 -15.98 -12.14
CA HIS A 139 28.57 -15.10 -11.44
C HIS A 139 29.41 -14.21 -12.36
N MET A 140 29.64 -14.60 -13.61
CA MET A 140 30.55 -13.88 -14.53
C MET A 140 29.86 -13.31 -15.76
N ARG A 141 28.81 -13.98 -16.28
CA ARG A 141 28.13 -13.57 -17.53
C ARG A 141 26.95 -12.64 -17.27
N PHE A 142 26.08 -12.94 -16.30
CA PHE A 142 24.94 -12.09 -15.99
C PHE A 142 25.40 -10.79 -15.33
N THR A 143 24.74 -9.68 -15.69
CA THR A 143 24.83 -8.45 -14.90
C THR A 143 24.17 -8.64 -13.54
N ASP A 144 24.51 -7.77 -12.60
CA ASP A 144 23.98 -7.84 -11.24
C ASP A 144 22.45 -7.60 -11.26
N ASP A 145 22.01 -6.59 -12.03
CA ASP A 145 20.58 -6.29 -12.29
C ASP A 145 19.79 -7.49 -12.83
N LEU A 146 20.40 -8.31 -13.71
CA LEU A 146 19.71 -9.46 -14.30
C LEU A 146 19.55 -10.60 -13.28
N ARG A 147 20.51 -10.73 -12.34
CA ARG A 147 20.41 -11.70 -11.23
C ARG A 147 19.33 -11.30 -10.23
N GLU A 148 19.32 -10.03 -9.82
CA GLU A 148 18.28 -9.47 -8.94
C GLU A 148 16.90 -9.61 -9.58
N THR A 149 16.80 -9.34 -10.89
CA THR A 149 15.56 -9.54 -11.63
C THR A 149 15.12 -11.00 -11.66
N ALA A 150 16.04 -11.96 -11.81
CA ALA A 150 15.69 -13.38 -11.74
C ALA A 150 15.10 -13.76 -10.38
N GLN A 151 15.63 -13.21 -9.29
CA GLN A 151 15.11 -13.38 -7.93
C GLN A 151 13.72 -12.74 -7.77
N LYS A 152 13.56 -11.47 -8.19
CA LYS A 152 12.27 -10.73 -8.15
C LYS A 152 11.18 -11.42 -8.97
N VAL A 153 11.53 -11.91 -10.15
CA VAL A 153 10.66 -12.72 -11.03
C VAL A 153 10.25 -14.02 -10.35
N ALA A 154 11.21 -14.77 -9.79
CA ALA A 154 10.91 -16.01 -9.07
C ALA A 154 9.96 -15.78 -7.89
N ARG A 155 10.22 -14.76 -7.07
CA ARG A 155 9.35 -14.36 -5.96
C ARG A 155 7.94 -14.01 -6.43
N THR A 156 7.82 -13.21 -7.50
CA THR A 156 6.54 -12.82 -8.09
C THR A 156 5.75 -14.04 -8.57
N ILE A 157 6.41 -15.00 -9.23
CA ILE A 157 5.79 -16.24 -9.68
C ILE A 157 5.26 -17.05 -8.50
N LEU A 158 6.06 -17.24 -7.45
CA LEU A 158 5.64 -17.97 -6.24
C LEU A 158 4.42 -17.31 -5.60
N ILE A 159 4.41 -15.99 -5.47
CA ILE A 159 3.28 -15.23 -4.92
C ILE A 159 2.03 -15.42 -5.78
N LYS A 160 2.13 -15.22 -7.10
CA LYS A 160 0.98 -15.33 -8.01
C LYS A 160 0.44 -16.75 -8.09
N ALA A 161 1.31 -17.75 -8.14
CA ALA A 161 0.93 -19.16 -8.11
C ALA A 161 0.23 -19.52 -6.79
N GLN A 162 0.82 -19.15 -5.65
CA GLN A 162 0.23 -19.42 -4.34
C GLN A 162 -1.11 -18.72 -4.13
N ASN A 163 -1.27 -17.49 -4.64
CA ASN A 163 -2.54 -16.76 -4.58
C ASN A 163 -3.66 -17.41 -5.43
N ALA A 164 -3.28 -18.20 -6.42
CA ALA A 164 -4.19 -18.97 -7.28
C ALA A 164 -4.31 -20.45 -6.84
N ASP A 165 -3.90 -20.77 -5.60
CA ASP A 165 -3.89 -22.14 -5.05
C ASP A 165 -3.09 -23.16 -5.89
N VAL A 166 -2.10 -22.69 -6.65
CA VAL A 166 -1.15 -23.53 -7.38
C VAL A 166 -0.03 -23.97 -6.45
N ALA A 167 0.33 -25.26 -6.51
CA ALA A 167 1.41 -25.82 -5.70
C ALA A 167 2.76 -25.14 -6.00
N VAL A 168 3.41 -24.65 -4.95
CA VAL A 168 4.73 -24.00 -5.01
C VAL A 168 5.79 -24.85 -4.28
N PRO A 169 7.05 -24.86 -4.76
CA PRO A 169 8.13 -25.69 -4.21
C PRO A 169 8.64 -25.20 -2.86
N ARG A 170 8.42 -23.93 -2.56
CA ARG A 170 8.67 -23.29 -1.26
C ARG A 170 7.65 -22.20 -1.05
N GLU A 171 7.43 -21.84 0.20
CA GLU A 171 6.72 -20.60 0.48
C GLU A 171 7.56 -19.42 -0.04
N PRO A 172 6.98 -18.50 -0.82
CA PRO A 172 7.67 -17.25 -1.14
C PRO A 172 8.00 -16.55 0.17
N GLU A 173 9.16 -15.91 0.20
CA GLU A 173 9.44 -14.87 1.19
C GLU A 173 8.42 -13.76 0.98
N ARG A 174 7.29 -13.90 1.68
CA ARG A 174 6.33 -12.83 1.90
C ARG A 174 7.00 -11.97 2.96
N ASN A 175 7.24 -10.70 2.66
CA ASN A 175 7.61 -9.74 3.70
C ASN A 175 6.36 -9.52 4.57
N LEU A 176 6.00 -10.55 5.35
CA LEU A 176 5.24 -10.40 6.58
C LEU A 176 6.22 -9.81 7.59
N PRO A 177 5.80 -8.85 8.43
CA PRO A 177 6.67 -8.30 9.46
C PRO A 177 7.06 -9.42 10.44
N TYR A 178 8.23 -10.02 10.20
CA TYR A 178 8.79 -11.00 11.11
C TYR A 178 9.37 -10.25 12.29
N ARG A 179 8.64 -10.32 13.41
CA ARG A 179 9.10 -9.84 14.70
C ARG A 179 10.10 -10.86 15.26
N GLY A 180 11.37 -10.70 14.92
CA GLY A 180 12.47 -11.20 15.75
C GLY A 180 13.55 -12.03 15.06
N HIS A 181 14.79 -11.60 15.35
CA HIS A 181 16.08 -12.27 15.23
C HIS A 181 16.85 -12.18 13.91
N ASP A 182 17.81 -11.23 13.94
CA ASP A 182 19.20 -11.28 13.47
C ASP A 182 19.48 -12.21 12.27
N THR A 183 19.47 -11.62 11.09
CA THR A 183 20.43 -12.00 10.06
C THR A 183 21.26 -10.77 9.71
N THR A 184 22.57 -10.89 9.91
CA THR A 184 23.57 -9.87 9.68
C THR A 184 23.79 -9.68 8.18
N GLU A 185 22.87 -9.01 7.51
CA GLU A 185 23.27 -8.14 6.39
C GLU A 185 23.66 -6.79 6.97
N SER A 186 24.60 -6.11 6.32
CA SER A 186 25.29 -4.97 6.92
C SER A 186 24.33 -3.80 7.06
N ASP A 187 23.68 -3.66 8.21
CA ASP A 187 22.82 -2.52 8.55
C ASP A 187 23.51 -1.22 8.10
N PRO A 188 22.88 -0.42 7.23
CA PRO A 188 23.46 0.84 6.81
C PRO A 188 23.73 1.69 8.04
N ASN A 189 24.97 2.19 8.17
CA ASN A 189 25.40 3.00 9.30
C ASN A 189 24.37 4.11 9.63
N ASP A 190 23.92 4.22 10.89
CA ASP A 190 22.93 5.19 11.36
C ASP A 190 23.20 6.62 10.85
N GLN A 191 24.48 7.01 10.76
CA GLN A 191 24.85 8.34 10.25
C GLN A 191 24.55 8.50 8.75
N ALA A 192 24.71 7.45 7.96
CA ALA A 192 24.36 7.44 6.54
C ALA A 192 22.84 7.53 6.35
N ILE A 193 22.06 6.77 7.14
CA ILE A 193 20.59 6.86 7.16
C ILE A 193 20.14 8.28 7.47
N LEU A 194 20.67 8.90 8.54
CA LEU A 194 20.29 10.26 8.94
C LEU A 194 20.68 11.33 7.92
N ASN A 195 21.89 11.23 7.34
CA ASN A 195 22.32 12.17 6.29
C ASN A 195 21.43 12.06 5.04
N LYS A 196 21.07 10.83 4.67
CA LYS A 196 20.24 10.56 3.50
C LYS A 196 18.80 11.01 3.73
N ALA A 197 18.23 10.64 4.88
CA ALA A 197 16.93 11.12 5.32
C ALA A 197 16.86 12.64 5.34
N GLY A 198 17.91 13.34 5.77
CA GLY A 198 17.94 14.81 5.73
C GLY A 198 17.83 15.38 4.31
N THR A 199 18.56 14.77 3.36
CA THR A 199 18.54 15.19 1.96
C THR A 199 17.17 14.96 1.31
N ILE A 200 16.59 13.77 1.52
CA ILE A 200 15.26 13.42 1.00
C ILE A 200 14.18 14.27 1.66
N THR A 201 14.22 14.43 2.98
CA THR A 201 13.27 15.27 3.74
C THR A 201 13.25 16.70 3.20
N LYS A 202 14.42 17.27 2.90
CA LYS A 202 14.54 18.60 2.29
C LYS A 202 13.85 18.67 0.93
N HIS A 203 14.07 17.66 0.10
CA HIS A 203 13.48 17.57 -1.24
C HIS A 203 11.96 17.46 -1.16
N VAL A 204 11.45 16.49 -0.41
CA VAL A 204 10.00 16.28 -0.20
C VAL A 204 9.32 17.54 0.36
N SER A 205 9.96 18.23 1.32
CA SER A 205 9.42 19.48 1.88
C SER A 205 9.27 20.59 0.83
N ARG A 206 10.23 20.70 -0.10
CA ARG A 206 10.20 21.71 -1.17
C ARG A 206 9.12 21.41 -2.21
N VAL A 207 8.76 20.14 -2.35
CA VAL A 207 7.75 19.69 -3.29
C VAL A 207 6.35 19.86 -2.69
N VAL A 208 6.15 19.46 -1.43
CA VAL A 208 4.82 19.36 -0.80
C VAL A 208 4.30 20.69 -0.24
N PHE A 209 5.12 21.48 0.46
CA PHE A 209 4.63 22.70 1.12
C PHE A 209 4.13 23.81 0.18
N PRO A 210 4.60 23.94 -1.09
CA PRO A 210 4.01 24.88 -2.04
C PRO A 210 2.52 24.66 -2.36
N ALA A 211 1.95 23.49 -2.05
CA ALA A 211 0.52 23.25 -2.19
C ALA A 211 -0.34 24.06 -1.19
N PHE A 212 0.27 24.59 -0.12
CA PHE A 212 -0.45 25.33 0.91
C PHE A 212 -0.34 26.83 0.70
N SER A 213 -1.49 27.52 0.66
CA SER A 213 -1.57 28.97 0.55
C SER A 213 -2.59 29.57 1.51
N LEU A 214 -2.29 30.79 1.97
CA LEU A 214 -3.13 31.65 2.79
C LEU A 214 -3.51 32.88 1.97
N GLU A 215 -4.79 33.23 1.96
CA GLU A 215 -5.26 34.48 1.34
C GLU A 215 -4.84 35.69 2.18
N ARG A 216 -3.65 36.22 1.89
CA ARG A 216 -3.03 37.30 2.66
C ARG A 216 -2.98 38.59 1.87
N GLY A 217 -3.37 39.69 2.52
CA GLY A 217 -3.34 41.02 1.92
C GLY A 217 -1.92 41.50 1.58
N GLU A 218 -1.83 42.45 0.65
CA GLU A 218 -0.56 43.08 0.26
C GLU A 218 0.14 43.72 1.47
N GLY A 219 1.47 43.60 1.55
CA GLY A 219 2.28 44.22 2.61
C GLY A 219 2.46 43.38 3.87
N CYS A 220 2.07 42.10 3.85
CA CYS A 220 2.34 41.16 4.94
C CYS A 220 3.84 40.99 5.21
N GLU A 221 4.29 41.38 6.41
CA GLU A 221 5.72 41.39 6.78
C GLU A 221 6.29 40.00 7.15
N ILE A 222 5.43 39.05 7.52
CA ILE A 222 5.82 37.67 7.84
C ILE A 222 5.59 36.83 6.58
N PRO A 223 6.58 36.12 6.03
CA PRO A 223 6.39 35.21 4.89
C PRO A 223 5.39 34.09 5.18
N GLU A 224 4.61 33.67 4.19
CA GLU A 224 3.61 32.60 4.31
C GLU A 224 4.22 31.26 4.76
N ASN A 225 5.39 30.91 4.22
CA ASN A 225 6.11 29.70 4.62
C ASN A 225 6.51 29.67 6.12
N ALA A 226 6.46 30.80 6.84
CA ALA A 226 6.68 30.84 8.28
C ALA A 226 5.47 30.30 9.05
N TYR A 227 4.25 30.43 8.51
CA TYR A 227 3.03 29.84 9.06
C TYR A 227 3.05 28.32 8.89
N TRP A 228 3.42 27.83 7.71
CA TRP A 228 3.58 26.39 7.48
C TRP A 228 4.73 25.81 8.29
N GLY A 229 5.85 26.53 8.40
CA GLY A 229 6.93 26.16 9.31
C GLY A 229 6.49 26.05 10.77
N LEU A 230 5.67 27.00 11.25
CA LEU A 230 5.08 26.90 12.60
C LEU A 230 4.09 25.74 12.70
N GLN A 231 3.21 25.54 11.71
CA GLN A 231 2.25 24.43 11.74
C GLN A 231 2.96 23.07 11.77
N THR A 232 3.97 22.90 10.93
CA THR A 232 4.87 21.76 10.97
C THR A 232 5.45 21.66 12.37
N TYR A 233 6.10 22.70 12.91
CA TYR A 233 6.66 22.68 14.26
C TYR A 233 5.71 22.18 15.37
N LEU A 234 4.44 22.60 15.32
CA LEU A 234 3.40 22.14 16.24
C LEU A 234 3.11 20.65 16.07
N GLY A 235 2.95 20.20 14.82
CA GLY A 235 2.74 18.79 14.49
C GLY A 235 3.99 17.91 14.64
N LEU A 236 5.17 18.49 14.91
CA LEU A 236 6.39 17.71 15.17
C LEU A 236 6.65 17.48 16.68
N ARG A 237 5.71 17.83 17.55
CA ARG A 237 5.83 17.67 19.00
C ARG A 237 4.49 17.27 19.62
N GLU A 238 4.49 16.15 20.32
CA GLU A 238 3.30 15.71 21.06
C GLU A 238 2.87 16.79 22.06
N ASN A 239 1.57 17.04 22.12
CA ASN A 239 0.92 17.94 23.08
C ASN A 239 1.37 19.42 23.02
N LEU A 240 1.89 19.91 21.88
CA LEU A 240 2.30 21.31 21.75
C LEU A 240 1.18 22.20 21.18
N ALA A 241 0.73 23.16 22.00
CA ALA A 241 -0.30 24.12 21.59
C ALA A 241 0.29 25.34 20.86
N ALA A 242 -0.48 25.93 19.93
CA ALA A 242 -0.01 27.00 19.03
C ALA A 242 0.68 28.18 19.72
N ASN A 243 0.17 28.66 20.86
CA ASN A 243 0.76 29.80 21.58
C ASN A 243 2.10 29.47 22.24
N GLU A 244 2.21 28.28 22.83
CA GLU A 244 3.47 27.81 23.42
C GLU A 244 4.47 27.48 22.32
N GLY A 245 4.01 26.77 21.28
CA GLY A 245 4.83 26.44 20.14
C GLY A 245 5.38 27.66 19.42
N ALA A 246 4.58 28.71 19.21
CA ALA A 246 5.08 29.95 18.62
C ALA A 246 6.18 30.64 19.45
N ARG A 247 6.10 30.57 20.78
CA ARG A 247 7.15 31.11 21.66
C ARG A 247 8.45 30.34 21.53
N SER A 248 8.37 29.01 21.54
CA SER A 248 9.55 28.15 21.35
C SER A 248 10.13 28.26 19.93
N PHE A 249 9.26 28.38 18.93
CA PHE A 249 9.64 28.50 17.52
C PHE A 249 10.49 29.73 17.23
N ILE A 250 10.36 30.82 18.00
CA ILE A 250 11.26 31.99 17.89
C ILE A 250 12.72 31.59 18.17
N HIS A 251 12.95 30.72 19.15
CA HIS A 251 14.31 30.34 19.56
C HIS A 251 14.93 29.29 18.66
N GLU A 252 14.10 28.49 18.02
CA GLU A 252 14.56 27.44 17.13
C GLU A 252 14.51 27.89 15.67
N SER A 253 13.83 28.98 15.30
CA SER A 253 13.78 29.41 13.90
C SER A 253 14.95 30.32 13.51
N THR A 254 15.48 30.12 12.29
CA THR A 254 16.47 31.01 11.67
C THR A 254 15.85 32.26 11.02
N ARG A 255 14.52 32.47 11.17
CA ARG A 255 13.79 33.60 10.56
C ARG A 255 13.82 34.83 11.45
N ASP A 256 13.98 36.00 10.84
CA ASP A 256 13.91 37.29 11.56
C ASP A 256 12.54 37.55 12.18
N ARG A 257 11.47 37.01 11.57
CA ARG A 257 10.09 37.17 12.01
C ARG A 257 9.31 35.86 11.86
N THR A 258 8.58 35.51 12.91
CA THR A 258 7.72 34.31 12.97
C THR A 258 6.31 34.68 13.40
N PRO A 259 5.29 33.89 12.99
CA PRO A 259 3.91 34.16 13.38
C PRO A 259 3.68 33.92 14.88
N LEU A 260 2.79 34.72 15.46
CA LEU A 260 2.30 34.52 16.82
C LEU A 260 1.24 33.41 16.81
N GLY A 261 1.20 32.57 17.85
CA GLY A 261 0.31 31.41 17.89
C GLY A 261 -1.18 31.73 17.77
N TYR A 262 -1.62 32.88 18.28
CA TYR A 262 -3.01 33.30 18.11
C TYR A 262 -3.30 33.74 16.67
N GLY A 263 -2.38 34.49 16.03
CA GLY A 263 -2.51 34.93 14.65
C GLY A 263 -2.42 33.75 13.67
N HIS A 264 -1.59 32.75 13.98
CA HIS A 264 -1.54 31.49 13.23
C HIS A 264 -2.88 30.76 13.22
N ARG A 265 -3.50 30.60 14.39
CA ARG A 265 -4.83 29.96 14.50
C ARG A 265 -5.92 30.75 13.79
N ASP A 266 -5.87 32.08 13.87
CA ASP A 266 -6.84 32.96 13.22
C ASP A 266 -6.83 32.76 11.70
N GLN A 267 -5.64 32.76 11.10
CA GLN A 267 -5.48 32.50 9.66
C GLN A 267 -6.00 31.13 9.24
N ILE A 268 -5.82 30.10 10.07
CA ILE A 268 -6.32 28.75 9.75
C ILE A 268 -7.84 28.66 9.88
N ARG A 269 -8.45 29.34 10.85
CA ARG A 269 -9.90 29.32 11.07
C ARG A 269 -10.68 29.89 9.89
N ASP A 270 -10.09 30.84 9.18
CA ASP A 270 -10.71 31.48 8.03
C ASP A 270 -10.65 30.62 6.76
N ILE A 271 -9.92 29.49 6.77
CA ILE A 271 -9.80 28.60 5.61
C ILE A 271 -11.03 27.68 5.53
N PRO A 272 -11.81 27.70 4.43
CA PRO A 272 -12.90 26.76 4.22
C PRO A 272 -12.41 25.31 4.14
N ILE A 273 -13.26 24.36 4.56
CA ILE A 273 -12.95 22.92 4.55
C ILE A 273 -12.59 22.44 3.13
N GLU A 274 -13.30 22.95 2.12
CA GLU A 274 -13.06 22.62 0.71
C GLU A 274 -11.64 23.03 0.30
N GLN A 275 -11.19 24.21 0.71
CA GLN A 275 -9.84 24.71 0.42
C GLN A 275 -8.77 23.93 1.20
N ILE A 276 -9.05 23.53 2.45
CA ILE A 276 -8.17 22.64 3.23
C ILE A 276 -7.94 21.32 2.49
N ARG A 277 -9.03 20.70 2.02
CA ARG A 277 -8.97 19.43 1.28
C ARG A 277 -8.27 19.59 -0.07
N GLU A 278 -8.50 20.69 -0.78
CA GLU A 278 -7.82 20.96 -2.05
C GLU A 278 -6.30 21.07 -1.87
N MET A 279 -5.83 21.88 -0.91
CA MET A 279 -4.40 21.98 -0.60
C MET A 279 -3.81 20.63 -0.17
N TYR A 280 -4.55 19.87 0.64
CA TYR A 280 -4.14 18.53 1.09
C TYR A 280 -3.97 17.56 -0.10
N ARG A 281 -4.97 17.46 -0.98
CA ARG A 281 -4.92 16.56 -2.14
C ARG A 281 -3.81 16.95 -3.11
N GLN A 282 -3.58 18.25 -3.32
CA GLN A 282 -2.45 18.73 -4.13
C GLN A 282 -1.10 18.32 -3.51
N ALA A 283 -0.95 18.47 -2.19
CA ALA A 283 0.23 18.04 -1.45
C ALA A 283 0.47 16.52 -1.56
N VAL A 284 -0.57 15.71 -1.40
CA VAL A 284 -0.49 14.24 -1.53
C VAL A 284 -0.19 13.83 -2.97
N GLN A 285 -0.81 14.47 -3.96
CA GLN A 285 -0.53 14.22 -5.38
C GLN A 285 0.94 14.47 -5.72
N GLN A 286 1.50 15.56 -5.23
CA GLN A 286 2.93 15.88 -5.38
C GLN A 286 3.80 14.81 -4.72
N LEU A 287 3.44 14.37 -3.51
CA LEU A 287 4.16 13.31 -2.81
C LEU A 287 4.13 11.97 -3.58
N ILE A 288 2.96 11.58 -4.09
CA ILE A 288 2.79 10.37 -4.92
C ILE A 288 3.60 10.46 -6.21
N ASN A 289 3.71 11.65 -6.81
CA ASN A 289 4.54 11.84 -7.99
C ASN A 289 6.02 11.58 -7.71
N GLU A 290 6.54 12.06 -6.58
CA GLU A 290 7.92 11.76 -6.16
C GLU A 290 8.13 10.25 -5.92
N LEU A 291 7.18 9.59 -5.27
CA LEU A 291 7.30 8.15 -4.99
C LEU A 291 7.22 7.29 -6.25
N ALA A 292 6.42 7.71 -7.23
CA ALA A 292 6.26 6.99 -8.50
C ALA A 292 7.51 7.00 -9.39
N GLU A 293 8.53 7.79 -9.06
CA GLU A 293 9.83 7.68 -9.71
C GLU A 293 10.62 6.45 -9.22
N THR A 294 10.19 5.79 -8.14
CA THR A 294 10.79 4.56 -7.64
C THR A 294 10.11 3.31 -8.21
N GLU A 295 10.90 2.26 -8.46
CA GLU A 295 10.38 0.96 -8.95
C GLU A 295 9.60 0.17 -7.89
N GLU A 296 9.67 0.59 -6.63
CA GLU A 296 9.04 -0.08 -5.48
C GLU A 296 7.67 0.52 -5.13
N PHE A 297 7.34 1.72 -5.62
CA PHE A 297 6.02 2.33 -5.41
C PHE A 297 5.07 2.04 -6.57
N PHE A 298 4.01 1.28 -6.30
CA PHE A 298 2.95 1.00 -7.25
C PHE A 298 1.79 1.97 -7.06
N ARG A 299 1.37 2.65 -8.14
CA ARG A 299 0.12 3.43 -8.19
C ARG A 299 -1.13 2.56 -8.28
N ALA A 300 -1.05 1.33 -7.79
CA ALA A 300 -2.15 0.38 -7.72
C ALA A 300 -2.08 -0.30 -6.35
N GLY A 301 -3.19 -0.32 -5.63
CA GLY A 301 -3.20 -0.98 -4.34
C GLY A 301 -4.55 -1.04 -3.66
N ILE A 302 -4.50 -1.62 -2.47
CA ILE A 302 -5.64 -1.76 -1.59
C ILE A 302 -5.81 -0.43 -0.86
N VAL A 303 -7.01 0.12 -0.89
CA VAL A 303 -7.36 1.28 -0.07
C VAL A 303 -8.22 0.83 1.09
N ALA A 304 -8.13 1.58 2.18
CA ALA A 304 -8.95 1.33 3.33
C ALA A 304 -9.59 2.61 3.84
N ILE A 305 -10.87 2.51 4.21
CA ILE A 305 -11.68 3.61 4.68
C ILE A 305 -12.05 3.36 6.14
N ASP A 306 -11.74 4.33 6.98
CA ASP A 306 -12.06 4.29 8.40
C ASP A 306 -12.49 5.66 8.91
N ILE A 307 -13.20 5.64 10.04
CA ILE A 307 -13.63 6.81 10.80
C ILE A 307 -12.81 6.87 12.07
N THR A 308 -12.22 8.02 12.34
CA THR A 308 -11.52 8.30 13.58
C THR A 308 -12.19 9.42 14.35
N GLU A 309 -11.85 9.53 15.62
CA GLU A 309 -12.43 10.50 16.55
C GLU A 309 -11.32 11.38 17.14
N ASP A 310 -11.64 12.66 17.18
CA ASP A 310 -10.83 13.67 17.86
C ASP A 310 -10.93 13.52 19.38
N ASP A 311 -10.10 14.27 20.10
CA ASP A 311 -10.18 14.34 21.55
C ASP A 311 -11.58 14.81 22.02
N PRO A 312 -12.11 14.22 23.12
CA PRO A 312 -13.43 14.55 23.63
C PRO A 312 -13.68 16.06 23.73
N PHE A 313 -14.80 16.48 23.17
CA PHE A 313 -15.28 17.83 23.16
C PHE A 313 -15.78 18.24 24.54
N THR A 314 -15.24 19.33 25.07
CA THR A 314 -15.54 19.84 26.42
C THR A 314 -16.23 21.21 26.41
N GLY A 315 -16.62 21.71 25.23
CA GLY A 315 -17.25 23.03 25.05
C GLY A 315 -18.78 23.02 25.07
N ASP A 316 -19.38 24.16 24.72
CA ASP A 316 -20.83 24.25 24.47
C ASP A 316 -21.16 23.70 23.09
N ARG A 317 -22.14 22.80 23.02
CA ARG A 317 -22.57 22.12 21.80
C ARG A 317 -23.72 22.84 21.08
N THR A 318 -24.34 23.83 21.74
CA THR A 318 -25.56 24.48 21.25
C THR A 318 -25.33 25.11 19.87
N GLY A 319 -26.07 24.66 18.85
CA GLY A 319 -25.94 25.12 17.46
C GLY A 319 -24.85 24.41 16.63
N HIS A 320 -24.13 23.46 17.21
CA HIS A 320 -23.08 22.65 16.57
C HIS A 320 -23.32 21.14 16.76
N GLU A 321 -24.56 20.73 17.08
CA GLU A 321 -24.92 19.34 17.34
C GLU A 321 -24.76 18.43 16.12
N ASP A 322 -24.70 19.02 14.93
CA ASP A 322 -24.48 18.30 13.68
C ASP A 322 -22.99 18.08 13.37
N GLU A 323 -22.09 18.83 14.01
CA GLU A 323 -20.63 18.67 13.87
C GLU A 323 -20.06 17.80 15.01
N ILE A 324 -20.67 17.88 16.20
CA ILE A 324 -20.24 17.24 17.44
C ILE A 324 -21.16 16.04 17.74
N ILE A 325 -20.82 14.90 17.17
CA ILE A 325 -21.74 13.75 17.01
C ILE A 325 -21.78 12.88 18.27
N GLY A 326 -20.62 12.38 18.72
CA GLY A 326 -20.51 11.35 19.76
C GLY A 326 -19.16 10.63 19.67
N THR A 327 -18.90 9.70 20.59
CA THR A 327 -17.76 8.77 20.48
C THR A 327 -18.21 7.37 20.02
N LYS A 328 -17.26 6.54 19.56
CA LYS A 328 -17.47 5.13 19.16
C LYS A 328 -17.84 4.30 20.39
N GLU A 329 -17.35 4.69 21.56
CA GLU A 329 -17.71 4.08 22.82
C GLU A 329 -19.09 4.56 23.30
N LYS A 330 -19.81 3.68 24.01
CA LYS A 330 -21.09 4.06 24.61
C LYS A 330 -20.81 4.84 25.90
N ASN A 331 -20.54 6.13 25.76
CA ASN A 331 -20.40 7.07 26.86
C ASN A 331 -21.22 8.35 26.59
N ASP A 332 -21.20 9.28 27.54
CA ASP A 332 -21.88 10.58 27.42
C ASP A 332 -20.94 11.66 26.81
N GLU A 333 -19.82 11.23 26.21
CA GLU A 333 -18.86 12.13 25.58
C GLU A 333 -19.20 12.37 24.11
N TYR A 334 -18.79 13.53 23.62
CA TYR A 334 -18.93 13.89 22.22
C TYR A 334 -17.56 14.18 21.65
N ALA A 335 -17.37 13.85 20.38
CA ALA A 335 -16.17 14.18 19.65
C ALA A 335 -16.52 14.60 18.23
N TYR A 336 -15.58 15.28 17.58
CA TYR A 336 -15.58 15.41 16.15
C TYR A 336 -15.13 14.10 15.52
N GLN A 337 -15.72 13.76 14.37
CA GLN A 337 -15.39 12.54 13.63
C GLN A 337 -14.84 12.89 12.25
N TRP A 338 -13.77 12.20 11.87
CA TRP A 338 -13.08 12.37 10.61
C TRP A 338 -13.05 11.04 9.86
N ALA A 339 -13.34 11.04 8.56
CA ALA A 339 -13.17 9.88 7.71
C ALA A 339 -11.90 10.03 6.88
N THR A 340 -11.17 8.93 6.67
CA THR A 340 -9.99 8.92 5.79
C THR A 340 -10.06 7.78 4.79
N VAL A 341 -9.35 7.95 3.68
CA VAL A 341 -9.01 6.87 2.75
C VAL A 341 -7.50 6.77 2.67
N GLN A 342 -6.96 5.58 2.91
CA GLN A 342 -5.53 5.34 3.04
C GLN A 342 -5.11 4.15 2.19
N LEU A 343 -3.96 4.25 1.51
CA LEU A 343 -3.29 3.11 0.87
C LEU A 343 -2.76 2.15 1.95
N VAL A 344 -2.99 0.85 1.78
CA VAL A 344 -2.58 -0.19 2.74
C VAL A 344 -2.03 -1.43 2.04
N GLY A 345 -1.42 -2.33 2.81
CA GLY A 345 -0.92 -3.60 2.30
C GLY A 345 0.46 -3.50 1.68
N ASN A 346 0.62 -3.96 0.44
CA ASN A 346 1.94 -4.00 -0.19
C ASN A 346 2.47 -2.60 -0.55
N ALA A 347 1.61 -1.60 -0.58
CA ALA A 347 2.00 -0.22 -0.87
C ALA A 347 2.35 0.55 0.40
N VAL A 348 3.07 1.65 0.23
CA VAL A 348 3.42 2.53 1.35
C VAL A 348 2.16 3.17 1.93
N PRO A 349 2.00 3.15 3.27
CA PRO A 349 0.81 3.66 3.89
C PRO A 349 0.75 5.18 3.79
N LEU A 350 -0.05 5.66 2.84
CA LEU A 350 -0.28 7.08 2.57
C LEU A 350 -1.76 7.39 2.75
N VAL A 351 -2.07 8.42 3.52
CA VAL A 351 -3.44 8.92 3.62
C VAL A 351 -3.70 9.72 2.35
N LEU A 352 -4.65 9.26 1.53
CA LEU A 352 -4.94 9.81 0.21
C LEU A 352 -5.90 11.00 0.30
N ASP A 353 -6.88 10.91 1.20
CA ASP A 353 -7.76 12.04 1.55
C ASP A 353 -8.31 11.88 2.97
N ALA A 354 -8.72 13.02 3.53
CA ALA A 354 -9.40 13.11 4.81
C ALA A 354 -10.58 14.08 4.68
N ARG A 355 -11.68 13.79 5.38
CA ARG A 355 -12.84 14.68 5.41
C ARG A 355 -13.54 14.71 6.77
N PRO A 356 -14.23 15.83 7.08
CA PRO A 356 -15.11 15.87 8.21
C PRO A 356 -16.40 15.09 7.99
N ILE A 357 -16.95 14.55 9.07
CA ILE A 357 -18.27 13.91 9.12
C ILE A 357 -19.23 14.84 9.83
N ARG A 358 -20.39 15.05 9.23
CA ARG A 358 -21.52 15.73 9.85
C ARG A 358 -22.69 14.77 10.08
N LYS A 359 -23.48 15.06 11.10
CA LYS A 359 -24.68 14.32 11.43
C LYS A 359 -25.68 14.43 10.27
N GLY A 360 -26.27 13.29 9.91
CA GLY A 360 -27.21 13.20 8.81
C GLY A 360 -26.59 12.78 7.47
N GLU A 361 -25.26 12.85 7.34
CA GLU A 361 -24.56 12.29 6.18
C GLU A 361 -24.66 10.77 6.17
N SER A 362 -24.96 10.20 5.01
CA SER A 362 -24.97 8.77 4.83
C SER A 362 -23.56 8.22 4.71
N ARG A 363 -23.34 6.99 5.18
CA ARG A 363 -22.06 6.29 4.97
C ARG A 363 -21.74 6.11 3.48
N LYS A 364 -22.75 6.03 2.62
CA LYS A 364 -22.58 5.97 1.17
C LYS A 364 -21.92 7.25 0.63
N GLU A 365 -22.44 8.43 1.00
CA GLU A 365 -21.89 9.73 0.55
C GLU A 365 -20.45 9.93 1.02
N ILE A 366 -20.12 9.50 2.25
CA ILE A 366 -18.76 9.59 2.78
C ILE A 366 -17.79 8.71 1.98
N VAL A 367 -18.16 7.45 1.72
CA VAL A 367 -17.31 6.51 0.97
C VAL A 367 -17.16 6.96 -0.49
N GLU A 368 -18.25 7.42 -1.11
CA GLU A 368 -18.27 7.94 -2.48
C GLU A 368 -17.29 9.11 -2.65
N ASP A 369 -17.37 10.15 -1.81
CA ASP A 369 -16.50 11.33 -1.89
C ASP A 369 -15.02 11.02 -1.58
N LEU A 370 -14.75 10.05 -0.70
CA LEU A 370 -13.39 9.59 -0.46
C LEU A 370 -12.83 8.78 -1.64
N LEU A 371 -13.63 7.90 -2.23
CA LEU A 371 -13.22 7.13 -3.40
C LEU A 371 -13.01 8.01 -4.63
N ASP A 372 -13.85 9.03 -4.85
CA ASP A 372 -13.64 10.01 -5.92
C ASP A 372 -12.23 10.60 -5.85
N SER A 373 -11.76 10.91 -4.64
CA SER A 373 -10.43 11.49 -4.40
C SER A 373 -9.31 10.46 -4.55
N ALA A 374 -9.53 9.23 -4.07
CA ALA A 374 -8.53 8.17 -4.16
C ALA A 374 -8.30 7.73 -5.61
N GLU A 375 -9.38 7.59 -6.40
CA GLU A 375 -9.35 7.17 -7.81
C GLU A 375 -8.65 8.18 -8.73
N GLU A 376 -8.62 9.46 -8.35
CA GLU A 376 -7.83 10.49 -9.06
C GLU A 376 -6.32 10.32 -8.85
N LEU A 377 -5.91 9.77 -7.70
CA LEU A 377 -4.51 9.68 -7.29
C LEU A 377 -3.88 8.32 -7.62
N VAL A 378 -4.65 7.23 -7.45
CA VAL A 378 -4.16 5.84 -7.56
C VAL A 378 -5.24 4.92 -8.15
N TYR A 379 -4.79 3.80 -8.72
CA TYR A 379 -5.67 2.71 -9.10
C TYR A 379 -6.09 1.89 -7.86
N VAL A 380 -7.38 1.83 -7.61
CA VAL A 380 -7.94 1.13 -6.44
C VAL A 380 -8.25 -0.33 -6.82
N ASP A 381 -7.55 -1.29 -6.21
CA ASP A 381 -7.77 -2.72 -6.45
C ASP A 381 -8.91 -3.30 -5.58
N ASN A 382 -8.90 -2.94 -4.30
CA ASN A 382 -9.81 -3.45 -3.28
C ASN A 382 -10.04 -2.38 -2.20
N VAL A 383 -11.26 -2.33 -1.67
CA VAL A 383 -11.69 -1.38 -0.63
C VAL A 383 -11.92 -2.14 0.67
N LEU A 384 -11.05 -1.94 1.64
CA LEU A 384 -11.22 -2.45 3.00
C LEU A 384 -12.00 -1.44 3.82
N MET A 385 -13.00 -1.91 4.57
CA MET A 385 -13.78 -1.02 5.43
C MET A 385 -14.07 -1.67 6.76
N ASP A 386 -14.25 -0.83 7.76
CA ASP A 386 -14.74 -1.25 9.05
C ASP A 386 -16.22 -1.63 9.03
N ARG A 387 -16.64 -2.39 10.04
CA ARG A 387 -18.03 -2.91 10.17
C ARG A 387 -19.12 -1.85 10.17
N GLU A 388 -18.77 -0.57 10.33
CA GLU A 388 -19.72 0.55 10.32
C GLU A 388 -20.16 0.93 8.91
N PHE A 389 -19.48 0.41 7.89
CA PHE A 389 -19.77 0.59 6.47
C PHE A 389 -20.44 -0.64 5.84
N ASP A 390 -21.00 -1.56 6.64
CA ASP A 390 -21.60 -2.82 6.18
C ASP A 390 -22.99 -2.69 5.51
N SER A 391 -23.37 -1.47 5.12
CA SER A 391 -24.63 -1.13 4.46
C SER A 391 -24.67 -1.65 3.02
N GLN A 392 -25.76 -2.30 2.62
CA GLN A 392 -25.90 -2.84 1.27
C GLN A 392 -25.73 -1.79 0.16
N HIS A 393 -26.12 -0.54 0.39
CA HIS A 393 -25.98 0.55 -0.59
C HIS A 393 -24.55 1.05 -0.75
N VAL A 394 -23.70 0.87 0.28
CA VAL A 394 -22.27 1.16 0.18
C VAL A 394 -21.60 0.09 -0.67
N LEU A 395 -21.91 -1.18 -0.38
CA LEU A 395 -21.34 -2.33 -1.10
C LEU A 395 -21.73 -2.34 -2.58
N GLU A 396 -23.00 -2.08 -2.87
CA GLU A 396 -23.50 -1.92 -4.23
C GLU A 396 -22.75 -0.83 -4.99
N MET A 397 -22.58 0.35 -4.38
CA MET A 397 -21.89 1.49 -5.00
C MET A 397 -20.43 1.14 -5.34
N ILE A 398 -19.70 0.50 -4.43
CA ILE A 398 -18.31 0.09 -4.67
C ILE A 398 -18.24 -0.91 -5.82
N SER A 399 -19.15 -1.89 -5.85
CA SER A 399 -19.22 -2.85 -6.97
C SER A 399 -19.60 -2.21 -8.29
N GLN A 400 -20.48 -1.21 -8.32
CA GLN A 400 -20.83 -0.45 -9.52
C GLN A 400 -19.63 0.33 -10.09
N ARG A 401 -18.69 0.74 -9.23
CA ARG A 401 -17.41 1.35 -9.63
C ARG A 401 -16.37 0.33 -10.13
N GLY A 402 -16.68 -0.96 -10.10
CA GLY A 402 -15.77 -2.03 -10.53
C GLY A 402 -14.76 -2.48 -9.47
N HIS A 403 -14.84 -1.91 -8.26
CA HIS A 403 -13.93 -2.23 -7.17
C HIS A 403 -14.40 -3.45 -6.39
N SER A 404 -13.44 -4.19 -5.85
CA SER A 404 -13.73 -5.23 -4.87
C SER A 404 -13.81 -4.62 -3.46
N TYR A 405 -14.50 -5.30 -2.54
CA TYR A 405 -14.53 -4.87 -1.14
C TYR A 405 -14.38 -6.04 -0.19
N VAL A 406 -13.92 -5.74 1.02
CA VAL A 406 -14.03 -6.61 2.19
C VAL A 406 -14.50 -5.79 3.39
N VAL A 407 -15.62 -6.19 4.00
CA VAL A 407 -16.18 -5.53 5.19
C VAL A 407 -16.61 -6.56 6.23
N PRO A 408 -16.33 -6.37 7.53
CA PRO A 408 -16.88 -7.22 8.57
C PRO A 408 -18.37 -6.97 8.74
N LYS A 409 -19.10 -8.04 9.01
CA LYS A 409 -20.53 -8.01 9.22
C LYS A 409 -20.89 -8.25 10.67
N ARG A 410 -21.85 -7.47 11.20
CA ARG A 410 -22.51 -7.81 12.46
C ARG A 410 -23.42 -9.02 12.26
N MET A 411 -23.15 -10.12 12.97
CA MET A 411 -23.98 -11.32 12.89
C MET A 411 -25.42 -11.03 13.36
N GLN A 412 -26.40 -11.31 12.50
CA GLN A 412 -27.81 -11.33 12.85
C GLN A 412 -28.24 -12.77 13.17
N THR A 413 -29.53 -12.98 13.41
CA THR A 413 -30.09 -14.28 13.81
C THR A 413 -29.67 -15.42 12.86
N SER A 414 -29.69 -15.18 11.54
CA SER A 414 -29.27 -16.15 10.53
C SER A 414 -27.79 -16.50 10.61
N GLU A 415 -26.91 -15.49 10.71
CA GLU A 415 -25.47 -15.72 10.75
C GLU A 415 -25.05 -16.37 12.06
N LYS A 416 -25.68 -16.01 13.19
CA LYS A 416 -25.48 -16.67 14.48
C LYS A 416 -25.88 -18.15 14.42
N ALA A 417 -27.01 -18.47 13.78
CA ALA A 417 -27.45 -19.84 13.62
C ALA A 417 -26.49 -20.64 12.72
N GLN A 418 -25.99 -20.03 11.63
CA GLN A 418 -25.00 -20.65 10.77
C GLN A 418 -23.67 -20.88 11.51
N ALA A 419 -23.14 -19.90 12.23
CA ALA A 419 -21.92 -20.04 13.02
C ALA A 419 -22.03 -21.16 14.07
N LYS A 420 -23.19 -21.32 14.72
CA LYS A 420 -23.45 -22.47 15.63
C LYS A 420 -23.40 -23.81 14.90
N ARG A 421 -23.92 -23.90 13.67
CA ARG A 421 -23.84 -25.12 12.85
C ARG A 421 -22.41 -25.44 12.44
N LEU A 422 -21.63 -24.43 12.07
CA LEU A 422 -20.21 -24.58 11.72
C LEU A 422 -19.40 -25.06 12.92
N LEU A 423 -19.67 -24.50 14.11
CA LEU A 423 -19.06 -24.93 15.36
C LEU A 423 -19.34 -26.40 15.68
N GLN A 424 -20.59 -26.85 15.50
CA GLN A 424 -20.96 -28.26 15.71
C GLN A 424 -20.30 -29.22 14.72
N ARG A 425 -19.87 -28.72 13.56
CA ARG A 425 -19.23 -29.51 12.49
C ARG A 425 -17.71 -29.37 12.49
N ASP A 426 -17.15 -28.61 13.43
CA ASP A 426 -15.71 -28.31 13.51
C ASP A 426 -15.13 -27.76 12.19
N GLN A 427 -15.86 -26.82 11.56
CA GLN A 427 -15.46 -26.21 10.28
C GLN A 427 -14.88 -24.81 10.46
N ASP A 428 -13.57 -24.65 10.30
CA ASP A 428 -12.91 -23.36 10.57
C ASP A 428 -13.21 -22.26 9.55
N ARG A 429 -13.60 -22.62 8.31
CA ARG A 429 -13.94 -21.68 7.25
C ARG A 429 -15.17 -22.15 6.47
N TYR A 430 -16.04 -21.20 6.13
CA TYR A 430 -17.23 -21.48 5.32
C TYR A 430 -17.62 -20.24 4.50
N GLU A 431 -17.97 -20.46 3.23
CA GLU A 431 -18.34 -19.42 2.28
C GLU A 431 -19.72 -19.72 1.71
N THR A 432 -20.53 -18.69 1.53
CA THR A 432 -21.86 -18.81 0.93
C THR A 432 -22.25 -17.50 0.25
N ASP A 433 -22.82 -17.61 -0.94
CA ASP A 433 -23.37 -16.45 -1.64
C ASP A 433 -24.65 -15.95 -0.95
N ARG A 434 -24.86 -14.64 -1.06
CA ARG A 434 -25.93 -13.91 -0.42
C ARG A 434 -26.37 -12.74 -1.28
N GLU A 435 -27.67 -12.59 -1.41
CA GLU A 435 -28.27 -11.39 -2.00
C GLU A 435 -28.70 -10.42 -0.89
N LEU A 436 -28.32 -9.16 -1.01
CA LEU A 436 -28.71 -8.06 -0.13
C LEU A 436 -29.78 -7.21 -0.82
N HIS A 437 -30.95 -7.07 -0.18
CA HIS A 437 -32.06 -6.34 -0.77
C HIS A 437 -31.83 -4.81 -0.71
N LEU A 438 -31.86 -4.16 -1.88
CA LEU A 438 -31.68 -2.72 -2.04
C LEU A 438 -33.02 -1.95 -2.02
N GLY A 439 -34.14 -2.66 -2.18
CA GLY A 439 -35.45 -2.04 -2.40
C GLY A 439 -35.91 -2.16 -3.85
N LYS A 440 -37.20 -1.93 -4.12
CA LYS A 440 -37.78 -1.96 -5.48
C LYS A 440 -37.48 -3.23 -6.31
N ASN A 441 -37.31 -4.39 -5.64
CA ASN A 441 -36.88 -5.67 -6.24
C ASN A 441 -35.45 -5.67 -6.79
N GLU A 442 -34.60 -4.75 -6.35
CA GLU A 442 -33.17 -4.73 -6.67
C GLU A 442 -32.38 -5.41 -5.54
N TRP A 443 -31.33 -6.13 -5.93
CA TRP A 443 -30.50 -6.93 -5.05
C TRP A 443 -29.03 -6.74 -5.40
N HIS A 444 -28.18 -6.76 -4.37
CA HIS A 444 -26.73 -6.76 -4.51
C HIS A 444 -26.17 -8.12 -4.10
N GLU A 445 -25.42 -8.76 -5.00
CA GLU A 445 -24.79 -10.05 -4.73
C GLU A 445 -23.50 -9.87 -3.93
N THR A 446 -23.31 -10.69 -2.89
CA THR A 446 -22.08 -10.73 -2.09
C THR A 446 -21.83 -12.13 -1.56
N THR A 447 -20.59 -12.45 -1.23
CA THR A 447 -20.23 -13.68 -0.53
C THR A 447 -20.06 -13.41 0.96
N LEU A 448 -20.75 -14.19 1.79
CA LEU A 448 -20.54 -14.24 3.23
C LEU A 448 -19.43 -15.24 3.53
N ILE A 449 -18.41 -14.77 4.25
CA ILE A 449 -17.27 -15.59 4.65
C ILE A 449 -17.23 -15.69 6.17
N TYR A 450 -17.33 -16.91 6.68
CA TYR A 450 -17.20 -17.25 8.10
C TYR A 450 -15.78 -17.74 8.36
N ARG A 451 -15.10 -17.12 9.33
CA ARG A 451 -13.77 -17.52 9.77
C ARG A 451 -13.77 -17.75 11.29
N ARG A 452 -13.34 -18.92 11.72
CA ARG A 452 -13.12 -19.22 13.13
C ARG A 452 -11.88 -18.50 13.64
N LYS A 453 -11.95 -17.99 14.86
CA LYS A 453 -10.86 -17.34 15.58
C LYS A 453 -10.02 -18.43 16.25
N GLU A 454 -8.74 -18.47 15.94
CA GLU A 454 -7.79 -19.50 16.43
C GLU A 454 -7.71 -19.55 17.97
N ASN A 455 -7.93 -18.43 18.67
CA ASN A 455 -7.79 -18.32 20.13
C ASN A 455 -9.04 -17.75 20.83
N SER A 456 -10.24 -18.17 20.43
CA SER A 456 -11.47 -17.68 21.09
C SER A 456 -11.69 -18.35 22.46
N GLU A 457 -11.83 -17.54 23.52
CA GLU A 457 -12.26 -18.00 24.85
C GLU A 457 -13.74 -18.38 24.92
N HIS A 458 -14.53 -17.99 23.91
CA HIS A 458 -15.95 -18.34 23.83
C HIS A 458 -16.16 -19.77 23.32
N ASP A 459 -17.21 -20.43 23.79
CA ASP A 459 -17.67 -21.77 23.39
C ASP A 459 -18.91 -21.73 22.47
N ASP A 460 -19.26 -20.54 21.97
CA ASP A 460 -20.45 -20.31 21.16
C ASP A 460 -20.12 -19.66 19.80
N HIS A 461 -21.15 -19.18 19.10
CA HIS A 461 -21.04 -18.50 17.81
C HIS A 461 -19.99 -17.37 17.75
N ARG A 462 -19.59 -16.78 18.89
CA ARG A 462 -18.56 -15.73 18.97
C ARG A 462 -17.15 -16.21 18.62
N GLN A 463 -16.95 -17.53 18.53
CA GLN A 463 -15.75 -18.12 17.91
C GLN A 463 -15.59 -17.73 16.44
N TYR A 464 -16.63 -17.25 15.77
CA TYR A 464 -16.55 -16.86 14.36
C TYR A 464 -16.58 -15.34 14.18
N SER A 465 -15.92 -14.89 13.12
CA SER A 465 -16.13 -13.59 12.48
C SER A 465 -16.81 -13.80 11.13
N VAL A 466 -17.65 -12.86 10.71
CA VAL A 466 -18.32 -12.88 9.40
C VAL A 466 -17.90 -11.66 8.61
N PHE A 467 -17.59 -11.87 7.34
CA PHE A 467 -17.24 -10.82 6.39
C PHE A 467 -18.16 -10.89 5.18
N MET A 468 -18.36 -9.76 4.52
CA MET A 468 -18.97 -9.64 3.20
C MET A 468 -17.87 -9.22 2.22
N SER A 469 -17.83 -9.88 1.08
CA SER A 469 -16.85 -9.62 0.02
C SER A 469 -17.48 -9.80 -1.37
N THR A 470 -16.92 -9.15 -2.38
CA THR A 470 -17.22 -9.44 -3.80
C THR A 470 -16.45 -10.66 -4.30
N ARG A 471 -15.35 -11.02 -3.63
CA ARG A 471 -14.47 -12.15 -3.97
C ARG A 471 -14.52 -13.21 -2.86
N GLY A 472 -14.18 -14.46 -3.18
CA GLY A 472 -14.06 -15.55 -2.21
C GLY A 472 -13.04 -15.28 -1.10
N GLY A 473 -12.95 -16.14 -0.10
CA GLY A 473 -12.21 -15.85 1.13
C GLY A 473 -10.68 -15.84 1.03
N SER A 474 -10.08 -16.06 -0.15
CA SER A 474 -8.62 -15.89 -0.35
C SER A 474 -8.17 -14.44 -0.05
N PHE A 475 -9.08 -13.48 -0.16
CA PHE A 475 -8.87 -12.06 0.12
C PHE A 475 -8.97 -11.68 1.60
N LEU A 476 -9.31 -12.61 2.51
CA LEU A 476 -9.39 -12.32 3.95
C LEU A 476 -8.04 -12.10 4.62
N SER A 477 -6.94 -12.56 4.03
CA SER A 477 -5.59 -12.20 4.47
C SER A 477 -5.37 -10.69 4.35
N GLU A 478 -5.94 -10.05 3.33
CA GLU A 478 -5.84 -8.61 3.09
C GLU A 478 -6.55 -7.79 4.17
N TYR A 479 -7.60 -8.33 4.79
CA TYR A 479 -8.22 -7.69 5.96
C TYR A 479 -7.24 -7.54 7.14
N GLY A 480 -6.16 -8.33 7.18
CA GLY A 480 -5.07 -8.12 8.14
C GLY A 480 -4.45 -6.72 8.04
N TYR A 481 -4.43 -6.11 6.86
CA TYR A 481 -3.88 -4.77 6.63
C TYR A 481 -4.72 -3.65 7.26
N LEU A 482 -5.98 -3.91 7.63
CA LEU A 482 -6.77 -2.93 8.40
C LEU A 482 -6.17 -2.65 9.78
N TRP A 483 -5.43 -3.59 10.36
CA TRP A 483 -4.67 -3.35 11.60
C TRP A 483 -3.55 -2.32 11.42
N GLU A 484 -3.01 -2.17 10.20
CA GLU A 484 -2.00 -1.15 9.90
C GLU A 484 -2.59 0.25 10.06
N ILE A 485 -3.88 0.44 9.80
CA ILE A 485 -4.59 1.70 9.98
C ILE A 485 -4.74 2.03 11.45
N GLU A 486 -5.13 1.09 12.31
CA GLU A 486 -5.22 1.35 13.76
C GLU A 486 -3.86 1.78 14.34
N SER A 487 -2.78 1.13 13.90
CA SER A 487 -1.42 1.52 14.28
C SER A 487 -0.98 2.85 13.64
N GLY A 488 -1.41 3.09 12.40
CA GLY A 488 -1.22 4.31 11.63
C GLY A 488 -1.86 5.51 12.33
N TYR A 489 -3.12 5.40 12.77
CA TYR A 489 -3.80 6.44 13.53
C TYR A 489 -3.12 6.77 14.84
N ARG A 490 -2.60 5.77 15.55
CA ARG A 490 -1.81 6.02 16.76
C ARG A 490 -0.57 6.86 16.45
N SER A 491 0.01 6.68 15.28
CA SER A 491 1.12 7.50 14.79
C SER A 491 0.67 8.89 14.34
N ILE A 492 -0.44 9.00 13.60
CA ILE A 492 -1.05 10.27 13.15
C ILE A 492 -1.35 11.17 14.34
N LYS A 493 -1.93 10.64 15.43
CA LYS A 493 -2.24 11.42 16.64
C LYS A 493 -1.00 12.08 17.25
N ARG A 494 0.20 11.52 17.08
CA ARG A 494 1.46 12.16 17.53
C ARG A 494 1.80 13.41 16.75
N PHE A 495 1.32 13.52 15.52
CA PHE A 495 1.52 14.67 14.65
C PHE A 495 0.44 15.76 14.80
N MET A 496 -0.56 15.55 15.66
CA MET A 496 -1.61 16.53 15.88
C MET A 496 -1.12 17.66 16.80
N ALA A 497 -1.32 18.90 16.35
CA ALA A 497 -1.12 20.07 17.19
C ALA A 497 -2.16 20.11 18.32
N ALA A 498 -1.71 20.37 19.56
CA ALA A 498 -2.63 20.39 20.69
C ALA A 498 -3.56 21.61 20.64
N THR A 499 -4.84 21.41 20.94
CA THR A 499 -5.83 22.49 20.92
C THR A 499 -6.98 22.26 21.89
N THR A 500 -7.43 23.36 22.49
CA THR A 500 -8.70 23.44 23.22
C THR A 500 -9.76 24.22 22.45
N SER A 501 -9.45 24.64 21.22
CA SER A 501 -10.41 25.35 20.36
C SER A 501 -11.61 24.46 20.10
N THR A 502 -12.81 25.03 20.12
CA THR A 502 -14.05 24.35 19.70
C THR A 502 -14.32 24.50 18.21
N ASP A 503 -13.55 25.34 17.51
CA ASP A 503 -13.71 25.59 16.07
C ASP A 503 -13.51 24.32 15.22
N PHE A 504 -14.52 23.99 14.41
CA PHE A 504 -14.58 22.76 13.60
C PHE A 504 -13.52 22.74 12.49
N GLY A 505 -13.40 23.85 11.74
CA GLY A 505 -12.45 23.97 10.64
C GLY A 505 -11.00 23.87 11.10
N LEU A 506 -10.64 24.54 12.19
CA LEU A 506 -9.30 24.47 12.79
C LEU A 506 -8.93 23.05 13.24
N ARG A 507 -9.87 22.34 13.89
CA ARG A 507 -9.62 20.96 14.34
C ARG A 507 -9.47 20.01 13.16
N PHE A 508 -10.32 20.15 12.15
CA PHE A 508 -10.17 19.39 10.91
C PHE A 508 -8.83 19.69 10.23
N PHE A 509 -8.41 20.95 10.14
CA PHE A 509 -7.10 21.33 9.59
C PHE A 509 -5.95 20.66 10.35
N TYR A 510 -5.97 20.66 11.68
CA TYR A 510 -4.93 19.99 12.48
C TYR A 510 -4.88 18.50 12.23
N PHE A 511 -6.03 17.85 12.09
CA PHE A 511 -6.11 16.44 11.74
C PHE A 511 -5.57 16.17 10.31
N ALA A 512 -6.05 16.89 9.30
CA ALA A 512 -5.61 16.74 7.93
C ALA A 512 -4.10 17.00 7.77
N PHE A 513 -3.58 18.04 8.42
CA PHE A 513 -2.14 18.32 8.39
C PHE A 513 -1.32 17.23 9.11
N ALA A 514 -1.84 16.63 10.18
CA ALA A 514 -1.20 15.48 10.83
C ALA A 514 -1.16 14.25 9.91
N CYS A 515 -2.25 13.96 9.18
CA CYS A 515 -2.27 12.92 8.14
C CYS A 515 -1.22 13.16 7.04
N LEU A 516 -1.01 14.43 6.66
CA LEU A 516 0.02 14.79 5.69
C LEU A 516 1.43 14.56 6.25
N LEU A 517 1.72 15.00 7.47
CA LEU A 517 3.03 14.78 8.11
C LEU A 517 3.34 13.29 8.27
N TYR A 518 2.35 12.48 8.62
CA TYR A 518 2.47 11.03 8.63
C TYR A 518 2.83 10.49 7.24
N SER A 519 2.12 10.92 6.19
CA SER A 519 2.37 10.48 4.82
C SER A 519 3.76 10.91 4.31
N ILE A 520 4.19 12.14 4.62
CA ILE A 520 5.55 12.62 4.35
C ILE A 520 6.58 11.73 5.03
N TRP A 521 6.38 11.38 6.30
CA TRP A 521 7.29 10.49 7.01
C TRP A 521 7.40 9.13 6.32
N ARG A 522 6.28 8.50 5.98
CA ARG A 522 6.29 7.20 5.28
C ARG A 522 6.93 7.27 3.90
N ALA A 523 6.73 8.36 3.17
CA ALA A 523 7.36 8.61 1.89
C ALA A 523 8.89 8.81 2.01
N VAL A 524 9.35 9.60 2.98
CA VAL A 524 10.78 9.78 3.25
C VAL A 524 11.42 8.45 3.63
N ASP A 525 10.77 7.67 4.48
CA ASP A 525 11.24 6.35 4.88
C ASP A 525 11.37 5.40 3.68
N LEU A 526 10.37 5.33 2.79
CA LEU A 526 10.47 4.60 1.52
C LEU A 526 11.71 5.02 0.74
N LEU A 527 11.81 6.32 0.42
CA LEU A 527 12.86 6.82 -0.46
C LEU A 527 14.24 6.57 0.15
N VAL A 528 14.39 6.67 1.46
CA VAL A 528 15.66 6.38 2.16
C VAL A 528 16.00 4.89 2.04
N GLN A 529 15.03 4.00 2.22
CA GLN A 529 15.24 2.57 2.07
C GLN A 529 15.64 2.23 0.64
N VAL A 530 14.83 2.62 -0.35
CA VAL A 530 15.11 2.35 -1.77
C VAL A 530 16.48 2.88 -2.18
N GLU A 531 16.88 4.08 -1.74
CA GLU A 531 18.20 4.62 -2.07
C GLU A 531 19.38 3.96 -1.34
N LEU A 532 19.14 3.27 -0.21
CA LEU A 532 20.20 2.61 0.56
C LEU A 532 20.31 1.11 0.29
N THR A 533 19.18 0.44 0.07
CA THR A 533 19.08 -1.03 -0.05
C THR A 533 18.61 -1.47 -1.43
N GLY A 534 18.07 -0.57 -2.26
CA GLY A 534 17.45 -0.91 -3.55
C GLY A 534 16.03 -1.48 -3.43
N GLU A 535 15.56 -1.75 -2.21
CA GLU A 535 14.26 -2.37 -1.95
C GLU A 535 13.48 -1.57 -0.89
N TYR A 536 12.18 -1.82 -0.78
CA TYR A 536 11.34 -1.27 0.29
C TYR A 536 10.91 -2.37 1.26
N GLU A 537 11.33 -2.23 2.52
CA GLU A 537 10.81 -2.99 3.65
C GLU A 537 9.76 -2.15 4.39
N HIS A 538 8.56 -2.71 4.59
CA HIS A 538 7.45 -1.99 5.22
C HIS A 538 7.77 -1.47 6.63
N ALA A 539 8.75 -2.07 7.32
CA ALA A 539 9.22 -1.61 8.63
C ALA A 539 10.08 -0.33 8.49
N PRO A 540 9.74 0.77 9.18
CA PRO A 540 10.52 2.00 9.08
C PRO A 540 11.91 1.87 9.67
N ILE A 541 12.94 2.14 8.85
CA ILE A 541 14.31 2.39 9.31
C ILE A 541 14.49 3.84 9.74
N VAL A 542 13.73 4.77 9.13
CA VAL A 542 13.65 6.15 9.57
C VAL A 542 12.47 6.27 10.51
N THR A 543 12.73 6.45 11.80
CA THR A 543 11.66 6.67 12.77
C THR A 543 10.93 7.99 12.48
N ALA A 544 9.69 8.09 12.97
CA ALA A 544 8.99 9.36 12.97
C ALA A 544 9.89 10.43 13.59
N ASP A 545 10.44 10.19 14.79
CA ASP A 545 11.34 11.12 15.51
C ASP A 545 12.57 11.59 14.71
N ASN A 546 13.15 10.73 13.87
CA ASN A 546 14.26 11.11 12.99
C ASN A 546 13.79 12.08 11.90
N THR A 547 12.70 11.73 11.21
CA THR A 547 12.09 12.60 10.19
C THR A 547 11.61 13.91 10.80
N LEU A 548 11.02 13.84 11.99
CA LEU A 548 10.62 14.98 12.82
C LEU A 548 11.81 15.90 13.10
N THR A 549 12.97 15.35 13.45
CA THR A 549 14.18 16.13 13.75
C THR A 549 14.77 16.78 12.49
N LEU A 550 14.65 16.12 11.34
CA LEU A 550 15.18 16.62 10.07
C LEU A 550 14.29 17.69 9.43
N LEU A 551 12.96 17.51 9.47
CA LEU A 551 11.99 18.51 9.03
C LEU A 551 12.14 19.84 9.79
N LYS A 552 12.51 19.78 11.08
CA LYS A 552 12.87 20.98 11.85
C LYS A 552 13.99 21.75 11.16
N LYS A 553 15.15 21.12 10.94
CA LYS A 553 16.32 21.78 10.33
C LYS A 553 15.99 22.44 8.99
N GLU A 554 15.20 21.79 8.15
CA GLU A 554 14.92 22.25 6.78
C GLU A 554 13.83 23.32 6.69
N THR A 555 12.84 23.31 7.58
CA THR A 555 11.87 24.42 7.69
C THR A 555 12.50 25.68 8.31
N GLY A 556 13.82 25.71 8.51
CA GLY A 556 14.54 26.79 9.17
C GLY A 556 14.26 26.82 10.66
N ILE A 557 14.11 25.64 11.27
CA ILE A 557 13.96 25.38 12.71
C ILE A 557 15.23 24.62 13.16
N GLY A 558 16.30 25.33 13.45
CA GLY A 558 17.58 24.77 13.91
C GLY A 558 18.40 25.77 14.69
#